data_AF-A0A260YVX9-F1
#
_entry.id   AF-A0A260YVX9-F1
#
_cell.length_a   1.000
_cell.length_b   1.000
_cell.length_c   1.000
_cell.angle_alpha   90.00
_cell.angle_beta   90.00
_cell.angle_gamma   90.00
#
_symmetry.space_group_name_H-M   'P 1'
#
loop_
_entity.id
_entity.type
_entity.pdbx_description
1 polymer ?
#
loop_
_entity_poly.entity_id
_entity_poly.type
_entity_poly.pdbx_seq_one_letter_code
_entity_poly.pdbx_strand_id
1 'polypeptide(L)'
;ENGLCLVEEDPEEEGSEASNNASGEIRSGPYLFKRETIRLVDRVVPGAASLDEKVQKLIDTNKKMRKDYEELEQTIYTQRHARNARDSANVLPNQGVDDVNKDAAKHLAEMKLKMQDLERENTNQQGNVIRMEGQMKRYKSNADAAEKELDELKTQMRQTKKELRDKENALDEQKETNKHLQSRLEKMRMQRTGRPL
;
A
#
# COMPACT_ATOMS: atom_id res chain seq x y z
N GLU A 1 -0.67 23.41 58.54
CA GLU A 1 -1.65 22.33 58.37
C GLU A 1 -1.05 21.27 57.44
N ASN A 2 -0.20 20.41 58.00
CA ASN A 2 0.64 19.48 57.24
C ASN A 2 -0.09 18.16 57.09
N GLY A 3 -0.96 18.05 56.08
CA GLY A 3 -1.64 16.79 55.79
C GLY A 3 -0.71 15.85 55.03
N LEU A 4 -0.32 14.78 55.72
CA LEU A 4 0.38 13.62 55.16
C LEU A 4 -0.70 12.62 54.71
N CYS A 5 -0.43 11.83 53.66
CA CYS A 5 -1.36 10.81 53.16
C CYS A 5 -0.64 9.47 53.14
N LEU A 6 -1.26 8.43 53.72
CA LEU A 6 -0.80 7.05 53.61
C LEU A 6 -1.27 6.44 52.28
N VAL A 7 -0.46 5.55 51.73
CA VAL A 7 -0.79 4.74 50.56
C VAL A 7 -0.47 3.29 50.89
N GLU A 8 -1.43 2.38 50.73
CA GLU A 8 -1.34 0.96 51.12
C GLU A 8 -0.81 0.10 49.96
N GLU A 9 -0.09 -0.98 50.31
CA GLU A 9 0.56 -1.92 49.39
C GLU A 9 -0.38 -3.11 49.11
N ASP A 10 -0.67 -3.40 47.83
CA ASP A 10 -1.40 -4.61 47.41
C ASP A 10 -0.44 -5.83 47.41
N PRO A 11 -0.81 -6.98 47.99
CA PRO A 11 0.17 -8.00 48.34
C PRO A 11 0.17 -9.17 47.36
N GLU A 12 0.81 -9.10 46.20
CA GLU A 12 1.27 -10.31 45.47
C GLU A 12 2.50 -10.01 44.59
N GLU A 13 3.69 -10.42 45.07
CA GLU A 13 4.68 -11.24 44.33
C GLU A 13 5.96 -11.40 45.17
N GLU A 14 6.11 -12.58 45.80
CA GLU A 14 7.37 -13.02 46.40
C GLU A 14 8.35 -13.49 45.33
N GLY A 15 9.61 -13.05 45.42
CA GLY A 15 10.68 -13.62 44.61
C GLY A 15 12.08 -13.09 44.91
N SER A 16 12.87 -13.95 45.57
CA SER A 16 14.35 -14.03 45.56
C SER A 16 15.19 -13.28 46.62
N GLU A 17 15.51 -14.06 47.65
CA GLU A 17 16.85 -14.41 48.18
C GLU A 17 17.80 -13.36 48.78
N ALA A 18 18.22 -13.70 50.00
CA ALA A 18 19.01 -12.95 50.95
C ALA A 18 20.51 -12.83 50.60
N SER A 19 21.11 -11.71 51.01
CA SER A 19 22.45 -11.74 51.61
C SER A 19 22.55 -10.69 52.72
N ASN A 20 22.80 -11.20 53.94
CA ASN A 20 22.86 -10.46 55.19
C ASN A 20 24.04 -9.49 55.28
N ASN A 21 23.78 -8.24 55.69
CA ASN A 21 24.66 -7.51 56.61
C ASN A 21 23.86 -6.52 57.45
N ALA A 22 24.00 -6.61 58.78
CA ALA A 22 23.14 -5.99 59.78
C ALA A 22 23.40 -4.48 59.93
N SER A 23 22.35 -3.67 59.77
CA SER A 23 21.95 -2.58 60.68
C SER A 23 20.72 -1.86 60.12
N GLY A 24 19.54 -2.24 60.62
CA GLY A 24 18.27 -1.57 60.39
C GLY A 24 17.48 -2.08 59.20
N GLU A 25 16.82 -3.23 59.34
CA GLU A 25 15.64 -3.56 58.52
C GLU A 25 14.57 -2.49 58.76
N ILE A 26 14.60 -1.42 57.97
CA ILE A 26 13.40 -0.62 57.74
C ILE A 26 12.51 -1.55 56.93
N ARG A 27 11.65 -2.32 57.61
CA ARG A 27 10.44 -2.86 56.98
C ARG A 27 9.84 -1.68 56.22
N SER A 28 9.74 -1.81 54.89
CA SER A 28 9.27 -0.74 54.02
C SER A 28 7.81 -0.45 54.36
N GLY A 29 7.60 0.40 55.36
CA GLY A 29 6.29 0.93 55.67
C GLY A 29 5.84 1.89 54.55
N PRO A 30 4.54 2.21 54.50
CA PRO A 30 3.97 3.03 53.45
C PRO A 30 4.75 4.36 53.30
N TYR A 31 5.18 4.65 52.08
CA TYR A 31 5.96 5.85 51.80
C TYR A 31 5.14 7.12 52.09
N LEU A 32 5.68 7.99 52.93
CA LEU A 32 5.00 9.21 53.35
C LEU A 32 5.50 10.41 52.53
N PHE A 33 4.66 10.93 51.64
CA PHE A 33 4.99 12.10 50.83
C PHE A 33 4.37 13.38 51.42
N LYS A 34 5.11 14.49 51.34
CA LYS A 34 4.53 15.81 51.58
C LYS A 34 3.52 16.11 50.47
N ARG A 35 2.44 16.83 50.81
CA ARG A 35 1.42 17.24 49.84
C ARG A 35 1.96 18.01 48.64
N GLU A 36 3.01 18.79 48.85
CA GLU A 36 3.71 19.50 47.78
C GLU A 36 4.41 18.53 46.81
N THR A 37 5.05 17.49 47.32
CA THR A 37 5.71 16.45 46.52
C THR A 37 4.70 15.71 45.64
N ILE A 38 3.53 15.35 46.18
CA ILE A 38 2.46 14.70 45.42
C ILE A 38 2.01 15.59 44.25
N ARG A 39 1.79 16.90 44.49
CA ARG A 39 1.42 17.85 43.44
C ARG A 39 2.46 17.97 42.33
N LEU A 40 3.74 17.86 42.66
CA LEU A 40 4.82 17.87 41.67
C LEU A 40 4.80 16.58 40.84
N VAL A 41 4.62 15.43 41.48
CA VAL A 41 4.51 14.12 40.82
C VAL A 41 3.31 14.10 39.86
N ASP A 42 2.15 14.62 40.27
CA ASP A 42 0.96 14.74 39.43
C ASP A 42 1.18 15.60 38.18
N ARG A 43 1.99 16.66 38.31
CA ARG A 43 2.32 17.55 37.19
C ARG A 43 3.26 16.88 36.18
N VAL A 44 4.22 16.10 36.68
CA VAL A 44 5.25 15.46 35.84
C VAL A 44 4.72 14.17 35.19
N VAL A 45 3.82 13.45 35.86
CA VAL A 45 3.21 12.21 35.35
C VAL A 45 1.68 12.32 35.38
N PRO A 46 1.06 12.99 34.39
CA PRO A 46 -0.39 13.10 34.31
C PRO A 46 -1.05 11.77 33.92
N GLY A 47 -2.24 11.50 34.45
CA GLY A 47 -3.12 10.43 33.97
C GLY A 47 -2.89 9.01 34.53
N ALA A 48 -1.96 8.80 35.46
CA ALA A 48 -1.87 7.54 36.22
C ALA A 48 -2.90 7.50 37.37
N ALA A 49 -3.41 6.30 37.67
CA ALA A 49 -4.56 6.09 38.55
C ALA A 49 -4.21 6.21 40.04
N SER A 50 -3.01 5.79 40.43
CA SER A 50 -2.50 5.90 41.81
C SER A 50 -1.20 6.71 41.89
N LEU A 51 -0.83 7.12 43.10
CA LEU A 51 0.45 7.78 43.36
C LEU A 51 1.62 6.82 43.15
N ASP A 52 1.48 5.54 43.54
CA ASP A 52 2.53 4.53 43.35
C ASP A 52 2.81 4.28 41.87
N GLU A 53 1.78 4.23 41.03
CA GLU A 53 1.96 4.07 39.59
C GLU A 53 2.75 5.26 38.98
N LYS A 54 2.55 6.47 39.52
CA LYS A 54 3.31 7.67 39.11
C LYS A 54 4.76 7.61 39.59
N VAL A 55 4.98 7.20 40.84
CA VAL A 55 6.33 7.02 41.40
C VAL A 55 7.09 5.94 40.65
N GLN A 56 6.44 4.82 40.33
CA GLN A 56 7.01 3.73 39.54
C GLN A 56 7.42 4.20 38.14
N LYS A 57 6.54 4.95 37.45
CA LYS A 57 6.86 5.57 36.16
C LYS A 57 8.05 6.53 36.24
N LEU A 58 8.16 7.31 37.32
CA LEU A 58 9.32 8.19 37.55
C LEU A 58 10.61 7.40 37.77
N ILE A 59 10.54 6.28 38.50
CA ILE A 59 11.69 5.39 38.71
C ILE A 59 12.13 4.77 37.39
N ASP A 60 11.19 4.26 36.58
CA ASP A 60 11.50 3.62 35.30
C ASP A 60 12.07 4.61 34.29
N THR A 61 11.53 5.83 34.23
CA THR A 61 12.10 6.91 33.40
C THR A 61 13.48 7.32 33.89
N ASN A 62 13.72 7.41 35.21
CA ASN A 62 15.04 7.69 35.77
C ASN A 62 16.06 6.59 35.44
N LYS A 63 15.67 5.31 35.56
CA LYS A 63 16.50 4.16 35.17
C LYS A 63 16.85 4.22 33.69
N LYS A 64 15.87 4.52 32.83
CA LYS A 64 16.11 4.68 31.39
C LYS A 64 17.07 5.83 31.11
N MET A 65 16.87 7.00 31.71
CA MET A 65 17.77 8.14 31.50
C MET A 65 19.20 7.86 31.99
N ARG A 66 19.37 7.12 33.10
CA ARG A 66 20.69 6.70 33.58
C ARG A 66 21.38 5.79 32.57
N LYS A 67 20.65 4.81 32.03
CA LYS A 67 21.17 3.93 30.97
C LYS A 67 21.54 4.73 29.71
N ASP A 68 20.67 5.62 29.25
CA ASP A 68 20.93 6.48 28.09
C ASP A 68 22.18 7.36 28.33
N TYR A 69 22.39 7.83 29.57
CA TYR A 69 23.57 8.60 29.95
C TYR A 69 24.85 7.75 29.93
N GLU A 70 24.82 6.55 30.50
CA GLU A 70 25.95 5.61 30.48
C GLU A 70 26.33 5.21 29.05
N GLU A 71 25.34 4.94 28.19
CA GLU A 71 25.55 4.66 26.76
C GLU A 71 26.16 5.87 26.03
N LEU A 72 25.71 7.09 26.36
CA LEU A 72 26.26 8.31 25.79
C LEU A 72 27.70 8.57 26.26
N GLU A 73 28.00 8.34 27.54
CA GLU A 73 29.35 8.42 28.08
C GLU A 73 30.29 7.41 27.40
N GLN A 74 29.84 6.17 27.20
CA GLN A 74 30.59 5.15 26.45
C GLN A 74 30.79 5.57 24.98
N THR A 75 29.77 6.15 24.35
CA THR A 75 29.86 6.67 22.97
C THR A 75 30.87 7.81 22.86
N ILE A 76 30.88 8.75 23.82
CA ILE A 76 31.86 9.84 23.86
C ILE A 76 33.26 9.30 24.16
N TYR A 77 33.39 8.33 25.07
CA TYR A 77 34.66 7.69 25.38
C TYR A 77 35.26 7.00 24.16
N THR A 78 34.47 6.17 23.46
CA THR A 78 34.88 5.48 22.22
C THR A 78 35.21 6.46 21.10
N GLN A 79 34.42 7.51 20.90
CA GLN A 79 34.69 8.53 19.90
C GLN A 79 35.97 9.32 20.21
N ARG A 80 36.20 9.72 21.47
CA ARG A 80 37.44 10.38 21.90
C ARG A 80 38.64 9.47 21.78
N HIS A 81 38.50 8.18 22.08
CA HIS A 81 39.60 7.21 21.92
C HIS A 81 39.89 6.93 20.44
N ALA A 82 38.87 6.83 19.59
CA ALA A 82 39.05 6.74 18.14
C ALA A 82 39.70 8.00 17.55
N ARG A 83 39.38 9.20 18.07
CA ARG A 83 39.98 10.46 17.65
C ARG A 83 41.41 10.62 18.16
N ASN A 84 41.68 10.30 19.42
CA ASN A 84 43.01 10.35 20.01
C ASN A 84 43.94 9.27 19.44
N ALA A 85 43.41 8.10 19.06
CA ALA A 85 44.16 7.09 18.31
C ALA A 85 44.47 7.56 16.88
N ARG A 86 43.56 8.29 16.23
CA ARG A 86 43.82 8.96 14.95
C ARG A 86 44.84 10.09 15.06
N ASP A 87 44.78 10.91 16.11
CA ASP A 87 45.73 12.01 16.34
C ASP A 87 47.12 11.50 16.78
N SER A 88 47.19 10.36 17.50
CA SER A 88 48.47 9.70 17.83
C SER A 88 49.06 8.89 16.66
N ALA A 89 48.22 8.37 15.76
CA ALA A 89 48.66 7.73 14.52
C ALA A 89 49.12 8.75 13.46
N ASN A 90 48.77 10.03 13.59
CA ASN A 90 49.17 11.10 12.67
C ASN A 90 50.64 11.54 12.85
N VAL A 91 51.41 10.84 13.69
CA VAL A 91 52.88 10.94 13.80
C VAL A 91 53.59 9.81 13.01
N LEU A 92 52.85 8.95 12.29
CA LEU A 92 53.34 7.96 11.32
C LEU A 92 52.60 8.16 9.98
N PRO A 93 53.15 7.77 8.80
CA PRO A 93 52.60 8.19 7.52
C PRO A 93 51.21 7.59 7.30
N ASN A 94 50.28 8.48 6.97
CA ASN A 94 48.83 8.35 6.80
C ASN A 94 48.34 7.38 5.69
N GLN A 95 49.10 6.34 5.31
CA GLN A 95 48.77 5.50 4.14
C GLN A 95 47.48 4.70 4.29
N GLY A 96 47.22 4.08 5.45
CA GLY A 96 46.05 3.19 5.61
C GLY A 96 44.69 3.88 5.75
N VAL A 97 44.64 5.10 6.29
CA VAL A 97 43.39 5.87 6.42
C VAL A 97 43.03 6.54 5.09
N ASP A 98 44.04 6.97 4.32
CA ASP A 98 43.85 7.48 2.97
C ASP A 98 43.30 6.39 2.04
N ASP A 99 43.77 5.15 2.16
CA ASP A 99 43.30 4.06 1.29
C ASP A 99 41.87 3.60 1.61
N VAL A 100 41.48 3.50 2.88
CA VAL A 100 40.08 3.23 3.26
C VAL A 100 39.15 4.37 2.82
N ASN A 101 39.60 5.63 2.92
CA ASN A 101 38.83 6.77 2.46
C ASN A 101 38.70 6.81 0.92
N LYS A 102 39.75 6.40 0.18
CA LYS A 102 39.70 6.26 -1.28
C LYS A 102 38.76 5.13 -1.71
N ASP A 103 38.79 3.98 -1.04
CA ASP A 103 37.89 2.86 -1.33
C ASP A 103 36.43 3.23 -1.05
N ALA A 104 36.17 3.94 0.05
CA ALA A 104 34.84 4.48 0.33
C ALA A 104 34.39 5.49 -0.75
N ALA A 105 35.29 6.37 -1.20
CA ALA A 105 34.99 7.32 -2.28
C ALA A 105 34.74 6.62 -3.62
N LYS A 106 35.47 5.54 -3.92
CA LYS A 106 35.28 4.71 -5.12
C LYS A 106 33.93 4.01 -5.10
N HIS A 107 33.56 3.37 -3.99
CA HIS A 107 32.24 2.75 -3.84
C HIS A 107 31.11 3.78 -3.95
N LEU A 108 31.28 4.97 -3.39
CA LEU A 108 30.32 6.06 -3.53
C LEU A 108 30.18 6.51 -5.00
N ALA A 109 31.28 6.56 -5.75
CA ALA A 109 31.25 6.88 -7.18
C ALA A 109 30.56 5.79 -8.01
N GLU A 110 30.83 4.51 -7.73
CA GLU A 110 30.18 3.36 -8.37
C GLU A 110 28.66 3.37 -8.09
N MET A 111 28.26 3.61 -6.84
CA MET A 111 26.84 3.72 -6.47
C MET A 111 26.15 4.89 -7.17
N LYS A 112 26.83 6.05 -7.28
CA LYS A 112 26.31 7.20 -8.03
C LYS A 112 26.13 6.89 -9.52
N LEU A 113 27.09 6.22 -10.15
CA LEU A 113 26.98 5.83 -11.56
C LEU A 113 25.80 4.86 -11.75
N LYS A 114 25.70 3.83 -10.90
CA LYS A 114 24.59 2.88 -10.94
C LYS A 114 23.24 3.56 -10.73
N MET A 115 23.16 4.53 -9.82
CA MET A 115 21.96 5.34 -9.61
C MET A 115 21.59 6.10 -10.89
N GLN A 116 22.54 6.77 -11.53
CA GLN A 116 22.31 7.49 -12.79
C GLN A 116 21.86 6.57 -13.93
N ASP A 117 22.43 5.37 -14.02
CA ASP A 117 22.02 4.39 -15.03
C ASP A 117 20.58 3.89 -14.78
N LEU A 118 20.22 3.62 -13.53
CA LEU A 118 18.85 3.26 -13.14
C LEU A 118 17.86 4.41 -13.37
N GLU A 119 18.26 5.66 -13.13
CA GLU A 119 17.43 6.84 -13.41
C GLU A 119 17.15 6.98 -14.92
N ARG A 120 18.16 6.77 -15.75
CA ARG A 120 18.02 6.76 -17.22
C ARG A 120 17.11 5.63 -17.69
N GLU A 121 17.31 4.42 -17.15
CA GLU A 121 16.47 3.27 -17.47
C GLU A 121 15.01 3.51 -17.07
N ASN A 122 14.77 4.05 -15.86
CA ASN A 122 13.44 4.41 -15.39
C ASN A 122 12.76 5.42 -16.34
N THR A 123 13.48 6.45 -16.77
CA THR A 123 12.97 7.45 -17.74
C THR A 123 12.60 6.80 -19.08
N ASN A 124 13.43 5.86 -19.56
CA ASN A 124 13.14 5.11 -20.78
C ASN A 124 11.90 4.22 -20.64
N GLN A 125 11.78 3.50 -19.51
CA GLN A 125 10.64 2.65 -19.20
C GLN A 125 9.34 3.47 -19.09
N GLN A 126 9.38 4.64 -18.46
CA GLN A 126 8.23 5.57 -18.42
C GLN A 126 7.79 5.98 -19.83
N GLY A 127 8.74 6.28 -20.73
CA GLY A 127 8.44 6.57 -22.13
C GLY A 127 7.80 5.38 -22.87
N ASN A 128 8.25 4.15 -22.60
CA ASN A 128 7.62 2.93 -23.13
C ASN A 128 6.18 2.78 -22.65
N VAL A 129 5.94 2.97 -21.34
CA VAL A 129 4.59 2.88 -20.74
C VAL A 129 3.64 3.85 -21.42
N ILE A 130 4.00 5.12 -21.57
CA ILE A 130 3.15 6.14 -22.24
C ILE A 130 2.78 5.71 -23.67
N ARG A 131 3.75 5.18 -24.43
CA ARG A 131 3.49 4.69 -25.79
C ARG A 131 2.53 3.51 -25.81
N MET A 132 2.74 2.53 -24.91
CA MET A 132 1.88 1.35 -24.80
C MET A 132 0.46 1.72 -24.36
N GLU A 133 0.31 2.62 -23.40
CA GLU A 133 -0.99 3.16 -22.98
C GLU A 133 -1.72 3.84 -24.14
N GLY A 134 -0.99 4.63 -24.95
CA GLY A 134 -1.53 5.24 -26.16
C GLY A 134 -1.98 4.21 -27.20
N GLN A 135 -1.24 3.12 -27.38
CA GLN A 135 -1.65 2.01 -28.25
C GLN A 135 -2.90 1.30 -27.71
N MET A 136 -2.92 1.00 -26.41
CA MET A 136 -4.06 0.35 -25.75
C MET A 136 -5.34 1.17 -25.90
N LYS A 137 -5.26 2.51 -25.74
CA LYS A 137 -6.41 3.40 -25.95
C LYS A 137 -6.93 3.34 -27.39
N ARG A 138 -6.04 3.32 -28.39
CA ARG A 138 -6.41 3.18 -29.80
C ARG A 138 -7.05 1.83 -30.09
N TYR A 139 -6.47 0.74 -29.62
CA TYR A 139 -7.03 -0.60 -29.83
C TYR A 139 -8.38 -0.77 -29.16
N LYS A 140 -8.56 -0.22 -27.95
CA LYS A 140 -9.87 -0.19 -27.29
C LYS A 140 -10.90 0.55 -28.14
N SER A 141 -10.58 1.76 -28.60
CA SER A 141 -11.49 2.53 -29.46
C SER A 141 -11.85 1.81 -30.76
N ASN A 142 -10.89 1.10 -31.37
CA ASN A 142 -11.13 0.32 -32.58
C ASN A 142 -12.02 -0.90 -32.31
N ALA A 143 -11.81 -1.58 -31.17
CA ALA A 143 -12.65 -2.70 -30.75
C ALA A 143 -14.09 -2.24 -30.47
N ASP A 144 -14.27 -1.16 -29.70
CA ASP A 144 -15.58 -0.59 -29.40
C ASP A 144 -16.32 -0.18 -30.70
N ALA A 145 -15.60 0.37 -31.68
CA ALA A 145 -16.17 0.71 -32.99
C ALA A 145 -16.57 -0.53 -33.81
N ALA A 146 -15.74 -1.57 -33.82
CA ALA A 146 -16.01 -2.82 -34.51
C ALA A 146 -17.19 -3.59 -33.90
N GLU A 147 -17.34 -3.57 -32.57
CA GLU A 147 -18.50 -4.14 -31.88
C GLU A 147 -19.80 -3.44 -32.30
N LYS A 148 -19.78 -2.10 -32.37
CA LYS A 148 -20.92 -1.32 -32.83
C LYS A 148 -21.29 -1.66 -34.28
N GLU A 149 -20.31 -1.70 -35.19
CA GLU A 149 -20.53 -2.07 -36.59
C GLU A 149 -21.12 -3.48 -36.73
N LEU A 150 -20.64 -4.44 -35.94
CA LEU A 150 -21.13 -5.81 -35.92
C LEU A 150 -22.60 -5.90 -35.47
N ASP A 151 -23.01 -5.11 -34.48
CA ASP A 151 -24.40 -5.07 -34.03
C ASP A 151 -25.34 -4.40 -35.05
N GLU A 152 -24.86 -3.37 -35.75
CA GLU A 152 -25.56 -2.75 -36.88
C GLU A 152 -25.75 -3.77 -38.02
N LEU A 153 -24.70 -4.50 -38.41
CA LEU A 153 -24.76 -5.54 -39.43
C LEU A 153 -25.69 -6.70 -39.05
N LYS A 154 -25.67 -7.12 -37.78
CA LYS A 154 -26.62 -8.14 -37.28
C LYS A 154 -28.07 -7.66 -37.41
N THR A 155 -28.33 -6.39 -37.12
CA THR A 155 -29.66 -5.80 -37.22
C THR A 155 -30.12 -5.73 -38.69
N GLN A 156 -29.25 -5.25 -39.58
CA GLN A 156 -29.51 -5.23 -41.03
C GLN A 156 -29.76 -6.63 -41.57
N MET A 157 -28.93 -7.62 -41.21
CA MET A 157 -29.10 -9.01 -41.64
C MET A 157 -30.46 -9.59 -41.20
N ARG A 158 -30.90 -9.30 -39.96
CA ARG A 158 -32.24 -9.71 -39.49
C ARG A 158 -33.35 -9.03 -40.30
N GLN A 159 -33.22 -7.73 -40.58
CA GLN A 159 -34.18 -6.96 -41.35
C GLN A 159 -34.29 -7.48 -42.79
N THR A 160 -33.16 -7.63 -43.49
CA THR A 160 -33.14 -8.18 -44.86
C THR A 160 -33.68 -9.60 -44.91
N LYS A 161 -33.39 -10.44 -43.91
CA LYS A 161 -33.95 -11.80 -43.85
C LYS A 161 -35.46 -11.82 -43.61
N LYS A 162 -36.00 -10.81 -42.91
CA LYS A 162 -37.44 -10.63 -42.76
C LYS A 162 -38.06 -10.17 -44.09
N GLU A 163 -37.49 -9.14 -44.71
CA GLU A 163 -37.95 -8.62 -46.00
C GLU A 163 -37.93 -9.69 -47.09
N LEU A 164 -36.89 -10.52 -47.14
CA LEU A 164 -36.81 -11.66 -48.06
C LEU A 164 -38.01 -12.60 -47.88
N ARG A 165 -38.30 -12.99 -46.64
CA ARG A 165 -39.45 -13.85 -46.32
C ARG A 165 -40.79 -13.20 -46.70
N ASP A 166 -40.95 -11.91 -46.44
CA ASP A 166 -42.16 -11.17 -46.81
C ASP A 166 -42.32 -11.13 -48.35
N LYS A 167 -41.23 -10.99 -49.10
CA LYS A 167 -41.24 -11.03 -50.57
C LYS A 167 -41.50 -12.43 -51.14
N GLU A 168 -40.96 -13.47 -50.52
CA GLU A 168 -41.23 -14.87 -50.88
C GLU A 168 -42.72 -15.19 -50.70
N ASN A 169 -43.31 -14.82 -49.55
CA ASN A 169 -44.74 -14.99 -49.30
C ASN A 169 -45.60 -14.26 -50.35
N ALA A 170 -45.28 -12.99 -50.64
CA ALA A 170 -45.98 -12.21 -51.65
C ALA A 170 -45.84 -12.82 -53.06
N LEU A 171 -44.67 -13.37 -53.40
CA LEU A 171 -44.45 -14.05 -54.67
C LEU A 171 -45.34 -15.30 -54.78
N ASP A 172 -45.46 -16.09 -53.71
CA ASP A 172 -46.27 -17.31 -53.72
C ASP A 172 -47.76 -17.01 -53.80
N GLU A 173 -48.25 -15.95 -53.13
CA GLU A 173 -49.62 -15.45 -53.30
C GLU A 173 -49.91 -15.03 -54.76
N GLN A 174 -48.95 -14.34 -55.40
CA GLN A 174 -49.09 -13.93 -56.79
C GLN A 174 -49.04 -15.12 -57.75
N LYS A 175 -48.21 -16.14 -57.48
CA LYS A 175 -48.18 -17.38 -58.28
C LYS A 175 -49.52 -18.12 -58.21
N GLU A 176 -50.12 -18.25 -57.03
CA GLU A 176 -51.42 -18.92 -56.88
C GLU A 176 -52.53 -18.12 -57.58
N THR A 177 -52.53 -16.80 -57.43
CA THR A 177 -53.44 -15.91 -58.17
C THR A 177 -53.28 -16.08 -59.70
N ASN A 178 -52.04 -16.12 -60.19
CA ASN A 178 -51.75 -16.31 -61.61
C ASN A 178 -52.25 -17.67 -62.10
N LYS A 179 -51.99 -18.76 -61.35
CA LYS A 179 -52.48 -20.11 -61.65
C LYS A 179 -54.02 -20.16 -61.74
N HIS A 180 -54.72 -19.47 -60.83
CA HIS A 180 -56.19 -19.36 -60.90
C HIS A 180 -56.66 -18.63 -62.16
N LEU A 181 -56.01 -17.51 -62.51
CA LEU A 181 -56.32 -16.75 -63.71
C LEU A 181 -56.06 -17.55 -64.99
N GLN A 182 -54.92 -18.25 -65.07
CA GLN A 182 -54.60 -19.15 -66.18
C GLN A 182 -55.67 -20.24 -66.34
N SER A 183 -56.08 -20.89 -65.24
CA SER A 183 -57.14 -21.90 -65.25
C SER A 183 -58.47 -21.35 -65.76
N ARG A 184 -58.81 -20.11 -65.41
CA ARG A 184 -60.04 -19.44 -65.88
C ARG A 184 -59.96 -19.06 -67.35
N LEU A 185 -58.82 -18.58 -67.82
CA LEU A 185 -58.56 -18.28 -69.22
C LEU A 185 -58.68 -19.54 -70.09
N GLU A 186 -58.12 -20.66 -69.64
CA GLU A 186 -58.20 -21.94 -70.34
C GLU A 186 -59.65 -22.40 -70.50
N LYS A 187 -60.46 -22.32 -69.43
CA LYS A 187 -61.90 -22.60 -69.49
C LYS A 187 -62.63 -21.74 -70.52
N MET A 188 -62.39 -20.42 -70.53
CA MET A 188 -63.00 -19.53 -71.52
C MET A 188 -62.52 -19.83 -72.96
N ARG A 189 -61.27 -20.23 -73.14
CA ARG A 189 -60.73 -20.65 -74.44
C ARG A 189 -61.48 -21.87 -74.96
N MET A 190 -61.64 -22.89 -74.11
CA MET A 190 -62.39 -24.11 -74.44
C MET A 190 -63.85 -23.83 -74.78
N GLN A 191 -64.51 -22.92 -74.05
CA GLN A 191 -65.88 -22.49 -74.33
C GLN A 191 -66.03 -21.78 -75.68
N ARG A 192 -65.03 -20.99 -76.10
CA ARG A 192 -65.02 -20.32 -77.40
C ARG A 192 -64.75 -21.27 -78.56
N THR A 193 -63.86 -22.25 -78.39
CA THR A 193 -63.55 -23.24 -79.44
C THR A 193 -64.58 -24.36 -79.56
N GLY A 194 -65.41 -24.59 -78.54
CA GLY A 194 -66.46 -25.63 -78.53
C GLY A 194 -67.82 -25.22 -79.11
N ARG A 195 -67.99 -23.98 -79.58
CA ARG A 195 -69.21 -23.56 -80.29
C ARG A 195 -69.06 -23.88 -81.78
N PRO A 196 -69.90 -24.75 -82.38
CA PRO A 196 -70.00 -24.86 -83.83
C PRO A 196 -70.55 -23.54 -84.40
N LEU A 197 -70.04 -23.13 -85.56
CA LEU A 197 -70.57 -22.02 -86.36
C LEU A 197 -72.04 -22.23 -86.71
#